data_AF-A0A7V3F6X6-F1
#
_entry.id   AF-A0A7V3F6X6-F1
#
_cell.length_a   1.000
_cell.length_b   1.000
_cell.length_c   1.000
_cell.angle_alpha   90.00
_cell.angle_beta   90.00
_cell.angle_gamma   90.00
#
_symmetry.space_group_name_H-M   'P 1'
#
loop_
_entity.id
_entity.type
_entity.pdbx_description
1 polymer ?
#
loop_
_entity_poly.entity_id
_entity_poly.type
_entity_poly.pdbx_seq_one_letter_code
_entity_poly.pdbx_strand_id
1 'polypeptide(L)'
;MRGAHIRVRLPVGVFSSRIAPYSGTIRAAFHLGNLMSQGGSAMLYEVRTYTLRPGAVAEFEDRFAKRLPIREKHSKLGAFWHTEVGPLNQVIHVWPYENLEHRMRVREAMAKDTELQQVPGGRDLIVAQEAEIMIPAPFMHPLGSRNYGTGNIYEMRIYTHAPGNIPAVLKAWGEAIEAREKYSPLAACWTSELGGLNKFVHVWVYPNLNERARIREEARKAGHWPPPSGVRPIRQENKILIAAPFSPVQ
;
A
#
# COMPACT_ATOMS: atom_id res chain seq x y z
N MET A 1 -65.76 55.55 20.68
CA MET A 1 -64.76 55.65 19.59
C MET A 1 -64.07 54.29 19.48
N ARG A 2 -64.28 53.57 18.38
CA ARG A 2 -63.80 52.18 18.19
C ARG A 2 -62.45 52.23 17.46
N GLY A 3 -61.38 51.77 18.10
CA GLY A 3 -60.04 51.69 17.53
C GLY A 3 -59.85 50.43 16.70
N ALA A 4 -59.29 50.61 15.49
CA ALA A 4 -59.18 49.62 14.44
C ALA A 4 -58.09 48.56 14.68
N HIS A 5 -58.38 47.33 14.26
CA HIS A 5 -57.43 46.22 14.12
C HIS A 5 -56.55 46.42 12.87
N ILE A 6 -55.22 46.31 13.03
CA ILE A 6 -54.28 46.20 11.90
C ILE A 6 -53.64 44.81 11.95
N ARG A 7 -54.03 43.94 11.00
CA ARG A 7 -53.33 42.70 10.66
C ARG A 7 -52.28 43.03 9.58
N VAL A 8 -51.01 42.83 9.88
CA VAL A 8 -49.93 42.95 8.89
C VAL A 8 -49.79 41.61 8.15
N ARG A 9 -49.99 41.65 6.83
CA ARG A 9 -49.81 40.54 5.88
C ARG A 9 -48.39 40.63 5.31
N LEU A 10 -47.58 39.59 5.44
CA LEU A 10 -46.29 39.49 4.77
C LEU A 10 -46.49 39.03 3.31
N PRO A 11 -45.80 39.60 2.31
CA PRO A 11 -45.91 39.16 0.93
C PRO A 11 -45.03 37.93 0.67
N VAL A 12 -45.61 36.95 -0.03
CA VAL A 12 -44.93 35.77 -0.58
C VAL A 12 -44.12 36.21 -1.81
N GLY A 13 -42.80 36.31 -1.65
CA GLY A 13 -41.86 36.59 -2.73
C GLY A 13 -41.43 35.32 -3.46
N VAL A 14 -41.73 35.26 -4.76
CA VAL A 14 -41.33 34.22 -5.70
C VAL A 14 -39.83 34.37 -6.01
N PHE A 15 -39.00 33.41 -5.60
CA PHE A 15 -37.62 33.31 -6.09
C PHE A 15 -37.61 32.52 -7.40
N SER A 16 -37.45 33.23 -8.52
CA SER A 16 -37.07 32.65 -9.81
C SER A 16 -35.55 32.62 -9.90
N SER A 17 -34.93 31.45 -9.72
CA SER A 17 -33.53 31.24 -10.10
C SER A 17 -33.47 30.71 -11.53
N ARG A 18 -33.23 31.60 -12.48
CA ARG A 18 -32.76 31.20 -13.82
C ARG A 18 -31.30 30.74 -13.67
N ILE A 19 -31.10 29.43 -13.69
CA ILE A 19 -29.77 28.83 -13.84
C ILE A 19 -29.44 28.87 -15.33
N ALA A 20 -28.43 29.64 -15.71
CA ALA A 20 -27.83 29.59 -17.03
C ALA A 20 -27.04 28.27 -17.20
N PRO A 21 -27.11 27.57 -18.33
CA PRO A 21 -26.30 26.38 -18.55
C PRO A 21 -24.86 26.81 -18.84
N TYR A 22 -23.95 26.54 -17.91
CA TYR A 22 -22.52 26.56 -18.17
C TYR A 22 -22.17 25.31 -18.99
N SER A 23 -21.99 25.47 -20.29
CA SER A 23 -21.42 24.47 -21.19
C SER A 23 -19.90 24.40 -21.00
N GLY A 24 -19.48 23.88 -19.85
CA GLY A 24 -18.09 23.61 -19.50
C GLY A 24 -17.85 22.11 -19.35
N THR A 25 -17.47 21.47 -20.45
CA THR A 25 -16.78 20.18 -20.57
C THR A 25 -16.62 19.35 -19.27
N ILE A 26 -17.63 18.55 -18.94
CA ILE A 26 -17.49 17.37 -18.08
C ILE A 26 -16.67 16.33 -18.88
N ARG A 27 -15.35 16.49 -18.91
CA ARG A 27 -14.43 15.51 -19.52
C ARG A 27 -13.33 15.01 -18.58
N ALA A 28 -13.36 15.42 -17.32
CA ALA A 28 -12.35 15.04 -16.32
C ALA A 28 -12.76 13.86 -15.42
N ALA A 29 -14.02 13.41 -15.43
CA ALA A 29 -14.49 12.30 -14.59
C ALA A 29 -14.47 10.92 -15.29
N PHE A 30 -14.14 10.86 -16.59
CA PHE A 30 -14.21 9.63 -17.40
C PHE A 30 -12.86 8.95 -17.67
N HIS A 31 -11.79 9.34 -16.97
CA HIS A 31 -10.46 8.72 -17.13
C HIS A 31 -9.98 7.84 -15.97
N LEU A 32 -10.76 7.71 -14.88
CA LEU A 32 -10.51 6.71 -13.84
C LEU A 32 -11.32 5.42 -14.03
N GLY A 33 -12.39 5.43 -14.83
CA GLY A 33 -13.24 4.25 -15.04
C GLY A 33 -12.65 3.18 -15.98
N ASN A 34 -11.65 3.53 -16.80
CA ASN A 34 -11.20 2.66 -17.90
C ASN A 34 -9.83 1.98 -17.69
N LEU A 35 -9.17 2.18 -16.55
CA LEU A 35 -8.00 1.37 -16.16
C LEU A 35 -8.39 0.07 -15.43
N MET A 36 -9.67 -0.16 -15.16
CA MET A 36 -10.18 -1.36 -14.48
C MET A 36 -10.61 -2.47 -15.47
N SER A 37 -10.30 -2.32 -16.75
CA SER A 37 -10.79 -3.18 -17.82
C SER A 37 -9.67 -3.97 -18.52
N GLN A 38 -8.74 -4.57 -17.76
CA GLN A 38 -7.97 -5.73 -18.21
C GLN A 38 -7.68 -6.67 -17.02
N GLY A 39 -8.54 -7.68 -16.83
CA GLY A 39 -8.11 -9.04 -16.48
C GLY A 39 -7.68 -9.39 -15.06
N GLY A 40 -7.95 -8.59 -14.03
CA GLY A 40 -7.79 -9.02 -12.63
C GLY A 40 -8.61 -8.13 -11.70
N SER A 41 -9.41 -8.72 -10.80
CA SER A 41 -10.14 -7.94 -9.79
C SER A 41 -9.16 -7.00 -9.08
N ALA A 42 -9.45 -5.70 -9.03
CA ALA A 42 -8.57 -4.71 -8.42
C ALA A 42 -8.32 -5.03 -6.94
N MET A 43 -7.23 -5.73 -6.65
CA MET A 43 -6.84 -6.08 -5.29
C MET A 43 -6.23 -4.87 -4.60
N LEU A 44 -6.63 -4.60 -3.35
CA LEU A 44 -5.92 -3.70 -2.45
C LEU A 44 -4.99 -4.50 -1.54
N TYR A 45 -3.98 -3.83 -0.98
CA TYR A 45 -3.06 -4.42 -0.02
C TYR A 45 -3.09 -3.61 1.27
N GLU A 46 -3.35 -4.25 2.41
CA GLU A 46 -3.09 -3.65 3.71
C GLU A 46 -1.65 -3.97 4.13
N VAL A 47 -0.79 -2.95 4.15
CA VAL A 47 0.57 -3.04 4.68
C VAL A 47 0.52 -2.61 6.13
N ARG A 48 0.91 -3.50 7.04
CA ARG A 48 0.96 -3.18 8.47
C ARG A 48 2.41 -3.26 8.93
N THR A 49 2.88 -2.18 9.52
CA THR A 49 4.23 -2.07 10.09
C THR A 49 4.08 -1.95 11.60
N TYR A 50 4.67 -2.89 12.34
CA TYR A 50 4.70 -2.82 13.79
C TYR A 50 6.12 -2.56 14.26
N THR A 51 6.27 -1.55 15.10
CA THR A 51 7.50 -1.36 15.89
C THR A 51 7.35 -2.14 17.17
N LEU A 52 8.30 -3.01 17.45
CA LEU A 52 8.36 -3.89 18.60
C LEU A 52 9.33 -3.33 19.64
N ARG A 53 9.21 -3.80 20.89
CA ARG A 53 10.27 -3.57 21.88
C ARG A 53 11.61 -4.15 21.40
N PRO A 54 12.75 -3.55 21.77
CA PRO A 54 14.06 -4.12 21.44
C PRO A 54 14.18 -5.60 21.81
N GLY A 55 14.70 -6.41 20.88
CA GLY A 55 14.90 -7.85 21.09
C GLY A 55 13.66 -8.74 20.91
N ALA A 56 12.48 -8.17 20.62
CA ALA A 56 11.23 -8.94 20.55
C ALA A 56 10.89 -9.52 19.17
N VAL A 57 11.70 -9.28 18.13
CA VAL A 57 11.42 -9.71 16.75
C VAL A 57 11.28 -11.24 16.65
N ALA A 58 12.26 -11.99 17.14
CA ALA A 58 12.25 -13.46 17.06
C ALA A 58 11.04 -14.07 17.80
N GLU A 59 10.72 -13.55 18.98
CA GLU A 59 9.55 -13.98 19.74
C GLU A 59 8.24 -13.63 19.02
N PHE A 60 8.15 -12.44 18.43
CA PHE A 60 6.98 -12.05 17.64
C PHE A 60 6.78 -12.97 16.43
N GLU A 61 7.85 -13.28 15.70
CA GLU A 61 7.80 -14.17 14.54
C GLU A 61 7.39 -15.60 14.91
N ASP A 62 7.91 -16.16 16.01
CA ASP A 62 7.50 -17.47 16.51
C ASP A 62 6.00 -17.51 16.87
N ARG A 63 5.52 -16.50 17.62
CA ARG A 63 4.10 -16.38 17.97
C ARG A 63 3.23 -16.20 16.72
N PHE A 64 3.70 -15.40 15.76
CA PHE A 64 2.98 -15.16 14.51
C PHE A 64 2.90 -16.44 13.66
N ALA A 65 4.00 -17.18 13.52
CA ALA A 65 4.04 -18.45 12.78
C ALA A 65 3.04 -19.46 13.33
N LYS A 66 2.95 -19.61 14.66
CA LYS A 66 1.96 -20.49 15.33
C LYS A 66 0.52 -20.05 15.07
N ARG A 67 0.28 -18.73 14.99
CA ARG A 67 -1.04 -18.15 14.76
C ARG A 67 -1.46 -18.14 13.29
N LEU A 68 -0.50 -18.20 12.37
CA LEU A 68 -0.71 -18.00 10.94
C LEU A 68 -1.70 -19.02 10.32
N PRO A 69 -1.62 -20.34 10.56
CA PRO A 69 -2.56 -21.30 9.97
C PRO A 69 -4.03 -21.02 10.30
N ILE A 70 -4.29 -20.52 11.51
CA ILE A 70 -5.65 -20.14 11.96
C ILE A 70 -6.06 -18.82 11.29
N ARG A 71 -5.15 -17.84 11.27
CA ARG A 71 -5.35 -16.54 10.62
C ARG A 71 -5.68 -16.69 9.13
N GLU A 72 -5.05 -17.65 8.47
CA GLU A 72 -5.21 -17.94 7.04
C GLU A 72 -6.53 -18.59 6.65
N LYS A 73 -7.33 -19.03 7.62
CA LYS A 73 -8.75 -19.39 7.40
C LYS A 73 -9.57 -18.16 6.95
N HIS A 74 -9.10 -16.94 7.25
CA HIS A 74 -9.82 -15.68 6.97
C HIS A 74 -9.20 -14.85 5.85
N SER A 75 -7.87 -14.79 5.73
CA SER A 75 -7.17 -14.16 4.59
C SER A 75 -5.77 -14.72 4.45
N LYS A 76 -5.29 -14.80 3.20
CA LYS A 76 -3.93 -15.23 2.90
C LYS A 76 -2.92 -14.14 3.20
N LEU A 77 -1.79 -14.54 3.76
CA LEU A 77 -0.65 -13.65 3.89
C LEU A 77 -0.08 -13.38 2.49
N GLY A 78 0.29 -12.13 2.20
CA GLY A 78 0.97 -11.77 0.96
C GLY A 78 2.48 -11.72 1.12
N ALA A 79 2.94 -11.16 2.24
CA ALA A 79 4.35 -11.12 2.60
C ALA A 79 4.51 -10.87 4.11
N PHE A 80 5.62 -11.34 4.66
CA PHE A 80 6.11 -10.99 5.99
C PHE A 80 7.62 -10.73 5.93
N TRP A 81 8.05 -9.62 6.53
CA TRP A 81 9.45 -9.25 6.66
C TRP A 81 9.73 -8.69 8.06
N HIS A 82 11.00 -8.68 8.46
CA HIS A 82 11.51 -7.81 9.51
C HIS A 82 12.64 -6.91 8.99
N THR A 83 12.88 -5.80 9.68
CA THR A 83 13.94 -4.85 9.33
C THR A 83 15.31 -5.28 9.87
N GLU A 84 16.29 -5.31 8.97
CA GLU A 84 17.72 -5.51 9.29
C GLU A 84 18.48 -4.18 9.26
N VAL A 85 18.18 -3.30 8.29
CA VAL A 85 18.76 -1.96 8.20
C VAL A 85 17.66 -0.92 8.00
N GLY A 86 17.79 0.20 8.71
CA GLY A 86 16.77 1.26 8.76
C GLY A 86 16.16 1.33 10.17
N PRO A 87 14.84 1.59 10.30
CA PRO A 87 14.17 1.53 11.59
C PRO A 87 14.18 0.10 12.15
N LEU A 88 14.98 -0.14 13.19
CA LEU A 88 15.17 -1.45 13.80
C LEU A 88 13.93 -1.90 14.58
N ASN A 89 13.86 -3.21 14.86
CA ASN A 89 12.77 -3.83 15.61
C ASN A 89 11.39 -3.66 14.95
N GLN A 90 11.33 -3.64 13.61
CA GLN A 90 10.06 -3.59 12.90
C GLN A 90 9.78 -4.91 12.20
N VAL A 91 8.51 -5.33 12.26
CA VAL A 91 7.95 -6.36 11.39
C VAL A 91 6.95 -5.72 10.44
N ILE A 92 6.90 -6.21 9.20
CA ILE A 92 6.04 -5.72 8.13
C ILE A 92 5.30 -6.91 7.57
N HIS A 93 3.97 -6.89 7.63
CA HIS A 93 3.16 -7.93 7.03
C HIS A 93 2.06 -7.36 6.15
N VAL A 94 1.89 -7.97 4.98
CA VAL A 94 1.05 -7.47 3.90
C VAL A 94 -0.11 -8.44 3.65
N TRP A 95 -1.32 -7.90 3.58
CA TRP A 95 -2.55 -8.66 3.41
C TRP A 95 -3.29 -8.21 2.14
N PRO A 96 -3.39 -9.07 1.11
CA PRO A 96 -4.21 -8.80 -0.07
C PRO A 96 -5.70 -8.89 0.27
N TYR A 97 -6.50 -7.97 -0.25
CA TYR A 97 -7.96 -8.02 -0.19
C TYR A 97 -8.56 -7.62 -1.54
N GLU A 98 -9.75 -8.12 -1.83
CA GLU A 98 -10.47 -7.77 -3.07
C GLU A 98 -10.91 -6.29 -3.08
N ASN A 99 -11.26 -5.75 -1.92
CA ASN A 99 -11.69 -4.37 -1.71
C ASN A 99 -11.82 -4.07 -0.20
N LEU A 100 -12.22 -2.85 0.15
CA LEU A 100 -12.35 -2.43 1.55
C LEU A 100 -13.47 -3.18 2.29
N GLU A 101 -14.54 -3.57 1.60
CA GLU A 101 -15.64 -4.34 2.20
C GLU A 101 -15.18 -5.77 2.55
N HIS A 102 -14.46 -6.44 1.65
CA HIS A 102 -13.84 -7.73 1.92
C HIS A 102 -12.89 -7.62 3.13
N ARG A 103 -12.06 -6.59 3.18
CA ARG A 103 -11.22 -6.32 4.36
C ARG A 103 -12.04 -6.19 5.65
N MET A 104 -13.16 -5.46 5.63
CA MET A 104 -14.03 -5.31 6.80
C MET A 104 -14.63 -6.65 7.24
N ARG A 105 -15.19 -7.44 6.30
CA ARG A 105 -15.74 -8.77 6.58
C ARG A 105 -14.71 -9.70 7.22
N VAL A 106 -13.48 -9.70 6.70
CA VAL A 106 -12.39 -10.51 7.26
C VAL A 106 -12.04 -10.06 8.67
N ARG A 107 -11.91 -8.75 8.92
CA ARG A 107 -11.62 -8.25 10.27
C ARG A 107 -12.73 -8.60 11.27
N GLU A 108 -13.99 -8.55 10.84
CA GLU A 108 -15.12 -8.96 11.67
C GLU A 108 -15.10 -10.46 11.97
N ALA A 109 -14.85 -11.30 10.96
CA ALA A 109 -14.74 -12.75 11.13
C ALA A 109 -13.61 -13.13 12.10
N MET A 110 -12.42 -12.51 11.95
CA MET A 110 -11.30 -12.69 12.88
C MET A 110 -11.64 -12.26 14.31
N ALA A 111 -12.43 -11.20 14.48
CA ALA A 111 -12.82 -10.71 15.78
C ALA A 111 -13.78 -11.68 16.50
N LYS A 112 -14.45 -12.57 15.77
CA LYS A 112 -15.36 -13.60 16.30
C LYS A 112 -14.70 -14.98 16.45
N ASP A 113 -13.48 -15.16 15.92
CA ASP A 113 -12.76 -16.43 15.98
C ASP A 113 -12.08 -16.62 17.34
N THR A 114 -12.67 -17.50 18.17
CA THR A 114 -12.20 -17.80 19.52
C THR A 114 -10.88 -18.57 19.53
N GLU A 115 -10.65 -19.47 18.57
CA GLU A 115 -9.39 -20.20 18.41
C GLU A 115 -8.25 -19.21 18.14
N LEU A 116 -8.48 -18.26 17.23
CA LEU A 116 -7.52 -17.21 16.92
C LEU A 116 -7.25 -16.27 18.11
N GLN A 117 -8.25 -16.03 18.97
CA GLN A 117 -8.09 -15.20 20.17
C GLN A 117 -7.28 -15.88 21.27
N GLN A 118 -7.35 -17.21 21.39
CA GLN A 118 -6.63 -17.98 22.40
C GLN A 118 -5.13 -18.09 22.11
N VAL A 119 -4.71 -17.99 20.84
CA VAL A 119 -3.28 -18.03 20.48
C VAL A 119 -2.66 -16.63 20.63
N PRO A 120 -1.63 -16.43 21.48
CA PRO A 120 -0.97 -15.13 21.65
C PRO A 120 -0.46 -14.57 20.32
N GLY A 121 -0.87 -13.36 19.96
CA GLY A 121 -0.52 -12.72 18.69
C GLY A 121 0.62 -11.68 18.78
N GLY A 122 1.32 -11.60 19.91
CA GLY A 122 2.43 -10.67 20.12
C GLY A 122 2.02 -9.20 20.30
N ARG A 123 0.74 -8.89 20.55
CA ARG A 123 0.26 -7.51 20.79
C ARG A 123 0.98 -6.84 21.97
N ASP A 124 1.27 -7.64 22.98
CA ASP A 124 2.04 -7.27 24.16
C ASP A 124 3.49 -6.87 23.85
N LEU A 125 4.01 -7.14 22.64
CA LEU A 125 5.37 -6.79 22.22
C LEU A 125 5.44 -5.49 21.41
N ILE A 126 4.29 -4.97 20.96
CA ILE A 126 4.18 -3.83 20.04
C ILE A 126 4.24 -2.51 20.83
N VAL A 127 5.07 -1.56 20.38
CA VAL A 127 5.13 -0.19 20.90
C VAL A 127 4.49 0.84 19.97
N ALA A 128 4.45 0.57 18.65
CA ALA A 128 3.75 1.40 17.68
C ALA A 128 3.23 0.54 16.52
N GLN A 129 2.12 0.95 15.92
CA GLN A 129 1.54 0.28 14.76
C GLN A 129 1.12 1.31 13.71
N GLU A 130 1.38 0.97 12.45
CA GLU A 130 0.90 1.68 11.28
C GLU A 130 0.19 0.69 10.36
N ALA A 131 -0.93 1.08 9.79
CA ALA A 131 -1.67 0.30 8.81
C ALA A 131 -2.03 1.20 7.63
N GLU A 132 -1.59 0.83 6.44
CA GLU A 132 -1.76 1.60 5.22
C GLU A 132 -2.48 0.75 4.18
N ILE A 133 -3.44 1.34 3.48
CA ILE A 133 -4.10 0.71 2.34
C ILE A 133 -3.38 1.18 1.09
N MET A 134 -2.90 0.22 0.31
CA MET A 134 -2.10 0.45 -0.88
C MET A 134 -2.80 -0.13 -2.11
N ILE A 135 -2.64 0.55 -3.24
CA ILE A 135 -3.09 0.10 -4.56
C ILE A 135 -1.87 -0.38 -5.34
N PRO A 136 -1.88 -1.60 -5.89
CA PRO A 136 -0.75 -2.13 -6.66
C PRO A 136 -0.48 -1.24 -7.88
N ALA A 137 0.80 -1.07 -8.21
CA ALA A 137 1.17 -0.48 -9.48
C ALA A 137 0.67 -1.37 -10.63
N PRO A 138 0.30 -0.82 -11.81
CA PRO A 138 -0.26 -1.61 -12.92
C PRO A 138 0.65 -2.75 -13.43
N PHE A 139 1.95 -2.66 -13.17
CA PHE A 139 2.96 -3.63 -13.56
C PHE A 139 3.43 -4.53 -12.40
N MET A 140 2.83 -4.42 -11.21
CA MET A 140 3.17 -5.27 -10.08
C MET A 140 2.60 -6.68 -10.27
N HIS A 141 3.45 -7.70 -10.18
CA HIS A 141 2.99 -9.07 -10.02
C HIS A 141 2.33 -9.26 -8.64
N PRO A 142 1.22 -10.01 -8.53
CA PRO A 142 0.60 -10.29 -7.22
C PRO A 142 1.60 -10.86 -6.22
N LEU A 143 1.53 -10.43 -4.95
CA LEU A 143 2.40 -10.98 -3.90
C LEU A 143 2.23 -12.50 -3.77
N GLY A 144 3.35 -13.21 -3.63
CA GLY A 144 3.38 -14.68 -3.56
C GLY A 144 3.20 -15.39 -4.91
N SER A 145 3.02 -14.67 -6.02
CA SER A 145 2.91 -15.29 -7.36
C SER A 145 4.24 -15.75 -7.96
N ARG A 146 5.36 -15.38 -7.33
CA ARG A 146 6.72 -15.70 -7.78
C ARG A 146 7.52 -16.25 -6.60
N ASN A 147 8.35 -17.24 -6.88
CA ASN A 147 9.35 -17.77 -5.97
C ASN A 147 10.68 -17.05 -6.24
N TYR A 148 11.25 -16.42 -5.22
CA TYR A 148 12.48 -15.65 -5.33
C TYR A 148 13.72 -16.42 -4.84
N GLY A 149 13.54 -17.54 -4.15
CA GLY A 149 14.60 -18.31 -3.52
C GLY A 149 14.91 -17.85 -2.09
N THR A 150 15.42 -18.77 -1.28
CA THR A 150 15.73 -18.51 0.13
C THR A 150 17.05 -17.75 0.29
N GLY A 151 17.20 -17.05 1.42
CA GLY A 151 18.44 -16.34 1.78
C GLY A 151 18.63 -14.97 1.12
N ASN A 152 17.66 -14.51 0.33
CA ASN A 152 17.69 -13.17 -0.23
C ASN A 152 17.46 -12.07 0.82
N ILE A 153 17.96 -10.88 0.52
CA ILE A 153 17.57 -9.62 1.17
C ILE A 153 16.57 -8.86 0.30
N TYR A 154 15.73 -8.07 0.94
CA TYR A 154 14.73 -7.24 0.28
C TYR A 154 15.03 -5.76 0.56
N GLU A 155 15.11 -4.92 -0.47
CA GLU A 155 15.21 -3.47 -0.32
C GLU A 155 13.83 -2.83 -0.54
N MET A 156 13.21 -2.38 0.54
CA MET A 156 11.97 -1.60 0.48
C MET A 156 12.30 -0.11 0.48
N ARG A 157 11.88 0.58 -0.57
CA ARG A 157 12.05 2.02 -0.72
C ARG A 157 10.68 2.68 -0.70
N ILE A 158 10.54 3.71 0.13
CA ILE A 158 9.30 4.45 0.34
C ILE A 158 9.57 5.88 -0.06
N TYR A 159 8.96 6.31 -1.15
CA TYR A 159 9.12 7.65 -1.68
C TYR A 159 7.83 8.43 -1.50
N THR A 160 7.90 9.56 -0.80
CA THR A 160 6.79 10.51 -0.77
C THR A 160 6.99 11.51 -1.89
N HIS A 161 5.96 11.68 -2.72
CA HIS A 161 5.92 12.68 -3.78
C HIS A 161 4.98 13.84 -3.41
N ALA A 162 5.13 14.98 -4.12
CA ALA A 162 4.13 16.04 -4.04
C ALA A 162 2.78 15.54 -4.60
N PRO A 163 1.64 16.07 -4.10
CA PRO A 163 0.32 15.72 -4.61
C PRO A 163 0.24 15.86 -6.14
N GLY A 164 -0.39 14.88 -6.80
CA GLY A 164 -0.56 14.87 -8.26
C GLY A 164 0.62 14.29 -9.07
N ASN A 165 1.78 14.02 -8.45
CA ASN A 165 2.96 13.52 -9.19
C ASN A 165 2.97 12.00 -9.42
N ILE A 166 2.22 11.22 -8.63
CA ILE A 166 2.22 9.75 -8.70
C ILE A 166 1.89 9.20 -10.11
N PRO A 167 0.90 9.73 -10.85
CA PRO A 167 0.62 9.26 -12.21
C PRO A 167 1.82 9.36 -13.17
N ALA A 168 2.60 10.45 -13.10
CA ALA A 168 3.80 10.61 -13.91
C ALA A 168 4.89 9.60 -13.52
N VAL A 169 5.02 9.29 -12.23
CA VAL A 169 5.94 8.25 -11.73
C VAL A 169 5.54 6.87 -12.26
N LEU A 170 4.26 6.48 -12.13
CA LEU A 170 3.77 5.18 -12.57
C LEU A 170 3.93 4.99 -14.09
N LYS A 171 3.66 6.03 -14.89
CA LYS A 171 3.87 6.00 -16.34
C LYS A 171 5.34 5.72 -16.68
N ALA A 172 6.25 6.53 -16.16
CA ALA A 172 7.68 6.40 -16.44
C ALA A 172 8.26 5.07 -15.95
N TRP A 173 7.78 4.55 -14.81
CA TRP A 173 8.14 3.22 -14.33
C TRP A 173 7.62 2.11 -15.23
N GLY A 174 6.36 2.17 -15.67
CA GLY A 174 5.77 1.15 -16.53
C GLY A 174 6.52 0.97 -17.85
N GLU A 175 7.09 2.04 -18.41
CA GLU A 175 7.91 2.00 -19.62
C GLU A 175 9.31 1.38 -19.39
N ALA A 176 9.83 1.40 -18.15
CA ALA A 176 11.18 0.97 -17.83
C ALA A 176 11.26 -0.36 -17.03
N ILE A 177 10.14 -0.82 -16.47
CA ILE A 177 10.16 -1.89 -15.48
C ILE A 177 10.62 -3.23 -16.06
N GLU A 178 10.20 -3.57 -17.28
CA GLU A 178 10.62 -4.80 -17.95
C GLU A 178 12.14 -4.86 -18.12
N ALA A 179 12.76 -3.75 -18.54
CA ALA A 179 14.21 -3.66 -18.66
C ALA A 179 14.90 -3.72 -17.30
N ARG A 180 14.31 -3.10 -16.26
CA ARG A 180 14.88 -3.10 -14.92
C ARG A 180 14.78 -4.48 -14.24
N GLU A 181 13.73 -5.25 -14.47
CA GLU A 181 13.57 -6.57 -13.87
C GLU A 181 14.56 -7.61 -14.41
N LYS A 182 15.23 -7.34 -15.54
CA LYS A 182 16.38 -8.15 -16.02
C LYS A 182 17.58 -8.12 -15.06
N TYR A 183 17.66 -7.10 -14.19
CA TYR A 183 18.73 -6.94 -13.22
C TYR A 183 18.39 -7.51 -11.85
N SER A 184 17.18 -7.26 -11.37
CA SER A 184 16.69 -7.84 -10.13
C SER A 184 15.16 -7.87 -10.10
N PRO A 185 14.52 -8.91 -9.54
CA PRO A 185 13.07 -9.00 -9.47
C PRO A 185 12.44 -7.88 -8.64
N LEU A 186 11.28 -7.39 -9.09
CA LEU A 186 10.42 -6.51 -8.32
C LEU A 186 9.47 -7.36 -7.47
N ALA A 187 9.74 -7.47 -6.17
CA ALA A 187 8.90 -8.22 -5.24
C ALA A 187 7.53 -7.57 -5.05
N ALA A 188 7.51 -6.24 -5.00
CA ALA A 188 6.28 -5.48 -4.91
C ALA A 188 6.42 -4.02 -5.33
N CYS A 189 5.33 -3.40 -5.76
CA CYS A 189 5.27 -1.98 -6.07
C CYS A 189 3.84 -1.46 -5.94
N TRP A 190 3.62 -0.44 -5.11
CA TRP A 190 2.28 0.07 -4.84
C TRP A 190 2.28 1.55 -4.45
N THR A 191 1.11 2.15 -4.45
CA THR A 191 0.88 3.55 -4.04
C THR A 191 -0.10 3.61 -2.87
N SER A 192 0.07 4.58 -1.98
CA SER A 192 -0.83 4.74 -0.82
C SER A 192 -2.17 5.34 -1.21
N GLU A 193 -3.25 4.73 -0.73
CA GLU A 193 -4.62 5.25 -0.82
C GLU A 193 -5.10 5.78 0.53
N LEU A 194 -4.93 5.01 1.61
CA LEU A 194 -5.30 5.40 2.98
C LEU A 194 -4.12 5.20 3.93
N GLY A 195 -3.94 6.14 4.87
CA GLY A 195 -2.77 6.17 5.76
C GLY A 195 -1.81 7.28 5.35
N GLY A 196 -0.52 6.99 5.22
CA GLY A 196 0.45 7.96 4.75
C GLY A 196 0.29 8.21 3.25
N LEU A 197 -0.23 9.39 2.88
CA LEU A 197 -0.58 9.73 1.49
C LEU A 197 0.64 10.05 0.61
N ASN A 198 0.42 10.00 -0.71
CA ASN A 198 1.40 10.30 -1.76
C ASN A 198 2.68 9.45 -1.69
N LYS A 199 2.59 8.25 -1.12
CA LYS A 199 3.70 7.29 -1.11
C LYS A 199 3.68 6.45 -2.38
N PHE A 200 4.85 6.30 -2.99
CA PHE A 200 5.20 5.28 -3.97
C PHE A 200 6.21 4.34 -3.31
N VAL A 201 5.84 3.08 -3.13
CA VAL A 201 6.64 2.09 -2.43
C VAL A 201 7.02 0.99 -3.39
N HIS A 202 8.28 0.57 -3.37
CA HIS A 202 8.76 -0.52 -4.19
C HIS A 202 9.77 -1.38 -3.44
N VAL A 203 9.70 -2.68 -3.65
CA VAL A 203 10.50 -3.69 -2.96
C VAL A 203 11.26 -4.51 -3.98
N TRP A 204 12.59 -4.52 -3.86
CA TRP A 204 13.49 -5.25 -4.77
C TRP A 204 14.16 -6.42 -4.06
N VAL A 205 14.34 -7.53 -4.77
CA VAL A 205 15.05 -8.72 -4.24
C VAL A 205 16.53 -8.68 -4.64
N TYR A 206 17.41 -9.02 -3.71
CA TYR A 206 18.84 -9.21 -3.99
C TYR A 206 19.39 -10.41 -3.20
N PRO A 207 20.38 -11.14 -3.73
CA PRO A 207 21.02 -12.23 -3.00
C PRO A 207 21.66 -11.79 -1.68
N ASN A 208 22.31 -10.63 -1.68
CA ASN A 208 22.99 -10.04 -0.53
C ASN A 208 23.31 -8.56 -0.79
N LEU A 209 23.92 -7.88 0.20
CA LEU A 209 24.26 -6.46 0.12
C LEU A 209 25.31 -6.13 -0.97
N ASN A 210 26.24 -7.06 -1.25
CA ASN A 210 27.26 -6.87 -2.28
C ASN A 210 26.64 -6.94 -3.68
N GLU A 211 25.82 -7.97 -3.93
CA GLU A 211 25.07 -8.11 -5.18
C GLU A 211 24.12 -6.93 -5.40
N ARG A 212 23.45 -6.47 -4.34
CA ARG A 212 22.65 -5.24 -4.39
C ARG A 212 23.47 -4.05 -4.89
N ALA A 213 24.67 -3.83 -4.36
CA ALA A 213 25.51 -2.72 -4.78
C ALA A 213 25.94 -2.84 -6.24
N ARG A 214 26.42 -4.03 -6.66
CA ARG A 214 26.82 -4.34 -8.04
C ARG A 214 25.68 -4.12 -9.03
N ILE A 215 24.53 -4.74 -8.78
CA ILE A 215 23.35 -4.70 -9.65
C ILE A 215 22.83 -3.28 -9.82
N ARG A 216 22.78 -2.49 -8.73
CA ARG A 216 22.33 -1.09 -8.80
C ARG A 216 23.26 -0.23 -9.64
N GLU A 217 24.57 -0.45 -9.55
CA GLU A 217 25.53 0.28 -10.37
C GLU A 217 25.43 -0.12 -11.84
N GLU A 218 25.26 -1.40 -12.14
CA GLU A 218 25.05 -1.91 -13.51
C GLU A 218 23.77 -1.34 -14.14
N ALA A 219 22.64 -1.41 -13.43
CA ALA A 219 21.37 -0.85 -13.90
C ALA A 219 21.47 0.66 -14.17
N ARG A 220 22.25 1.39 -13.36
CA ARG A 220 22.51 2.82 -13.56
C ARG A 220 23.38 3.08 -14.80
N LYS A 221 24.46 2.31 -14.99
CA LYS A 221 25.36 2.44 -16.15
C LYS A 221 24.66 2.13 -17.47
N ALA A 222 23.68 1.23 -17.45
CA ALA A 222 22.88 0.92 -18.63
C ALA A 222 21.98 2.08 -19.10
N GLY A 223 21.84 3.16 -18.32
CA GLY A 223 21.16 4.39 -18.73
C GLY A 223 19.63 4.33 -18.76
N HIS A 224 19.04 3.14 -18.66
CA HIS A 224 17.58 2.93 -18.62
C HIS A 224 16.97 3.10 -17.21
N TRP A 225 17.81 3.24 -16.17
CA TRP A 225 17.35 3.36 -14.78
C TRP A 225 18.17 4.38 -13.97
N PRO A 226 17.53 5.24 -13.14
CA PRO A 226 16.08 5.37 -12.91
C PRO A 226 15.35 6.02 -14.10
N PRO A 227 14.05 5.74 -14.28
CA PRO A 227 13.29 6.30 -15.39
C PRO A 227 13.09 7.81 -15.22
N PRO A 228 13.15 8.60 -16.30
CA PRO A 228 12.96 10.05 -16.25
C PRO A 228 11.47 10.38 -16.11
N SER A 229 10.95 10.42 -14.88
CA SER A 229 9.55 10.76 -14.60
C SER A 229 9.24 12.27 -14.70
N GLY A 230 10.26 13.12 -14.81
CA GLY A 230 10.11 14.58 -14.73
C GLY A 230 9.78 15.11 -13.33
N VAL A 231 9.56 14.22 -12.35
CA VAL A 231 9.21 14.56 -10.97
C VAL A 231 10.10 13.82 -9.98
N ARG A 232 10.46 14.47 -8.87
CA ARG A 232 11.32 13.87 -7.84
C ARG A 232 10.55 13.65 -6.54
N PRO A 233 10.93 12.64 -5.74
CA PRO A 233 10.37 12.48 -4.40
C PRO A 233 10.84 13.62 -3.49
N ILE A 234 9.95 14.09 -2.62
CA ILE A 234 10.25 15.10 -1.59
C ILE A 234 10.79 14.48 -0.31
N ARG A 235 10.58 13.17 -0.11
CA ARG A 235 11.12 12.39 1.01
C ARG A 235 11.40 10.97 0.55
N GLN A 236 12.51 10.40 0.99
CA GLN A 236 12.88 9.02 0.70
C GLN A 236 13.20 8.29 2.00
N GLU A 237 12.68 7.09 2.15
CA GLU A 237 13.08 6.15 3.17
C GLU A 237 13.54 4.86 2.50
N ASN A 238 14.41 4.13 3.20
CA ASN A 238 14.95 2.87 2.74
C ASN A 238 15.04 1.88 3.90
N LYS A 239 14.65 0.63 3.65
CA LYS A 239 14.78 -0.48 4.59
C LYS A 239 15.44 -1.66 3.88
N ILE A 240 16.42 -2.29 4.54
CA ILE A 240 16.83 -3.65 4.19
C ILE A 240 16.04 -4.59 5.09
N LEU A 241 15.41 -5.56 4.46
CA LEU A 241 14.45 -6.46 5.05
C LEU A 241 14.88 -7.91 4.83
N ILE A 242 14.55 -8.76 5.79
CA ILE A 242 14.68 -10.21 5.70
C ILE A 242 13.28 -10.80 5.73
N ALA A 243 13.00 -11.74 4.83
CA ALA A 243 11.73 -12.46 4.84
C ALA A 243 11.75 -13.51 5.94
N ALA A 244 10.73 -13.52 6.81
CA ALA A 244 10.59 -14.58 7.81
C ALA A 244 10.39 -15.95 7.12
N PRO A 245 10.81 -17.09 7.70
CA PRO A 245 10.76 -18.40 7.02
C PRO A 245 9.37 -18.82 6.50
N PHE A 246 8.29 -18.36 7.15
CA PHE A 246 6.90 -18.63 6.74
C PHE A 246 6.33 -17.62 5.74
N SER A 247 7.10 -16.60 5.36
CA SER A 247 6.68 -15.57 4.41
C SER A 247 6.43 -16.16 3.02
N PRO A 248 5.34 -15.82 2.33
CA PRO A 248 5.07 -16.29 0.96
C PRO A 248 6.04 -15.77 -0.11
N VAL A 249 6.87 -14.78 0.24
CA VAL A 249 7.94 -14.26 -0.62
C VAL A 249 9.29 -14.87 -0.23
N GLN A 250 9.34 -16.20 -0.09
CA GLN A 250 10.60 -16.94 -0.18
C GLN A 250 11.08 -17.03 -1.62
#